data_AF-A0A946GEJ2-F1
#
_entry.id   AF-A0A946GEJ2-F1
#
_cell.length_a   1.000
_cell.length_b   1.000
_cell.length_c   1.000
_cell.angle_alpha   90.00
_cell.angle_beta   90.00
_cell.angle_gamma   90.00
#
_symmetry.space_group_name_H-M   'P 1'
#
loop_
_entity.id
_entity.type
_entity.pdbx_description
1 polymer ?
#
loop_
_entity_poly.entity_id
_entity_poly.type
_entity_poly.pdbx_seq_one_letter_code
_entity_poly.pdbx_strand_id
1 'polypeptide(L)' 'MAPGRIGAFEITRDGNVLFSKLEVARFPDDDEVRALTHVVDGT' A
#
# COMPACT_ATOMS: atom_id res chain seq x y z
N MET A 1 -14.45 9.50 4.93
CA MET A 1 -13.81 8.91 3.74
C MET A 1 -13.09 10.04 3.02
N ALA A 2 -11.77 9.95 2.86
CA ALA A 2 -11.04 10.91 2.02
C ALA A 2 -11.37 10.61 0.55
N PRO A 3 -11.63 11.60 -0.31
CA PRO A 3 -11.81 11.35 -1.74
C PRO A 3 -10.48 10.82 -2.30
N GLY A 4 -10.42 9.52 -2.56
CA GLY A 4 -9.31 8.92 -3.30
C GLY A 4 -9.27 9.43 -4.74
N ARG A 5 -8.09 9.38 -5.36
CA ARG A 5 -7.96 9.65 -6.80
C ARG A 5 -8.77 8.61 -7.59
N ILE A 6 -9.41 9.03 -8.68
CA ILE A 6 -10.24 8.14 -9.51
C ILE A 6 -9.40 6.96 -9.99
N GLY A 7 -9.89 5.73 -9.77
CA GLY A 7 -9.21 4.50 -10.19
C GLY A 7 -8.00 4.09 -9.36
N ALA A 8 -7.74 4.77 -8.23
CA ALA A 8 -6.62 4.45 -7.35
C ALA A 8 -6.88 3.20 -6.50
N PHE A 9 -5.80 2.48 -6.22
CA PHE A 9 -5.69 1.52 -5.14
C PHE A 9 -4.39 1.82 -4.42
N GLU A 10 -4.48 2.27 -3.18
CA GLU A 10 -3.36 2.74 -2.37
C GLU A 10 -3.36 1.99 -1.04
N ILE A 11 -2.22 1.42 -0.66
CA ILE A 11 -2.01 0.85 0.67
C ILE A 11 -1.30 1.93 1.49
N THR A 12 -1.90 2.32 2.61
CA THR A 12 -1.36 3.36 3.49
C THR A 12 -1.17 2.85 4.91
N ARG A 13 -0.14 3.36 5.60
CA ARG A 13 0.14 3.12 7.02
C ARG A 13 0.60 4.43 7.65
N ASP A 14 -0.03 4.82 8.76
CA ASP A 14 0.26 6.07 9.47
C ASP A 14 0.23 7.32 8.57
N GLY A 15 -0.67 7.31 7.57
CA GLY A 15 -0.80 8.40 6.60
C GLY A 15 0.23 8.42 5.47
N ASN A 16 1.20 7.49 5.46
CA ASN A 16 2.16 7.33 4.37
C ASN A 16 1.68 6.28 3.35
N VAL A 17 1.85 6.56 2.05
CA VAL A 17 1.56 5.61 0.97
C VAL A 17 2.73 4.63 0.87
N LEU A 18 2.42 3.34 1.05
CA LEU A 18 3.37 2.25 0.92
C LEU A 18 3.31 1.56 -0.45
N PHE A 19 2.15 1.64 -1.11
CA PHE A 19 1.94 1.11 -2.46
C PHE A 19 0.90 1.96 -3.20
N SER A 20 1.13 2.18 -4.50
CA SER A 20 0.16 2.81 -5.40
C SER A 20 0.03 2.04 -6.70
N LYS A 21 -1.18 1.54 -6.97
CA LYS A 21 -1.49 0.91 -8.27
C LYS A 21 -1.30 1.86 -9.44
N LEU A 22 -1.51 3.16 -9.24
CA LEU A 22 -1.34 4.14 -10.32
C LEU A 22 0.12 4.33 -10.70
N GLU A 23 1.05 4.06 -9.78
CA GLU A 23 2.50 4.12 -10.04
C GLU A 23 3.03 2.81 -10.61
N VAL A 24 2.62 1.67 -10.04
CA VAL A 24 3.11 0.35 -10.44
C VAL A 24 2.33 -0.23 -11.63
N ALA A 25 1.22 0.41 -12.01
CA ALA A 25 0.30 -0.01 -13.08
C ALA A 25 -0.26 -1.45 -12.92
N ARG A 26 -0.29 -1.98 -11.70
CA ARG A 26 -0.88 -3.28 -11.34
C ARG A 26 -1.37 -3.30 -9.90
N PHE A 27 -2.15 -4.31 -9.55
CA PHE A 27 -2.42 -4.63 -8.15
C PHE A 27 -1.20 -5.31 -7.51
N PRO A 28 -1.02 -5.17 -6.18
CA PRO A 28 0.02 -5.89 -5.48
C PRO A 28 -0.30 -7.40 -5.45
N ASP A 29 0.73 -8.23 -5.35
CA ASP A 29 0.58 -9.66 -5.08
C ASP A 29 0.61 -9.96 -3.57
N ASP A 30 0.23 -11.19 -3.19
CA ASP A 30 0.13 -11.58 -1.77
C ASP A 30 1.46 -11.44 -1.02
N ASP A 31 2.59 -11.73 -1.68
CA ASP A 31 3.92 -11.61 -1.07
C ASP A 31 4.28 -10.14 -0.82
N GLU A 32 3.97 -9.25 -1.76
CA GLU A 32 4.12 -7.80 -1.55
C GLU A 32 3.27 -7.30 -0.40
N VAL A 33 1.99 -7.71 -0.33
CA VAL A 33 1.11 -7.30 0.79
C VAL A 33 1.70 -7.78 2.11
N ARG A 34 2.18 -9.03 2.19
CA ARG A 34 2.83 -9.57 3.39
C ARG A 34 4.06 -8.77 3.78
N ALA A 35 4.93 -8.44 2.83
CA ALA A 35 6.13 -7.64 3.06
C ALA A 35 5.80 -6.25 3.63
N LEU A 36 4.73 -5.61 3.15
CA LEU A 36 4.25 -4.32 3.68
C LEU A 36 3.70 -4.44 5.11
N THR A 37 3.12 -5.59 5.47
CA THR A 37 2.53 -5.81 6.80
C THR A 37 3.53 -6.19 7.88
N HIS A 38 4.66 -6.83 7.52
CA HIS A 38 5.73 -7.20 8.45
C HIS A 38 6.42 -5.95 9.00
N VAL A 39 5.87 -5.46 10.11
CA VAL A 39 6.58 -4.57 11.01
C VAL A 39 7.75 -5.38 11.56
N VAL A 40 8.98 -4.94 11.30
CA VAL A 40 10.10 -5.27 12.19
C VAL A 40 9.77 -4.64 13.54
N ASP A 41 9.08 -5.38 14.39
CA ASP A 41 8.97 -5.06 15.80
C ASP A 41 10.38 -5.23 16.37
N GLY A 42 11.02 -4.09 16.67
CA GLY A 42 12.42 -4.04 17.07
C GLY A 42 12.67 -4.91 18.29
N THR A 43 13.69 -5.78 18.20
CA THR A 43 14.43 -6.28 19.36
C THR A 43 15.34 -5.19 19.89
#